data_AF-A0A1B6FRS1-F1
#
_entry.id   AF-A0A1B6FRS1-F1
#
_cell.length_a   1.000
_cell.length_b   1.000
_cell.length_c   1.000
_cell.angle_alpha   90.00
_cell.angle_beta   90.00
_cell.angle_gamma   90.00
#
_symmetry.space_group_name_H-M   'P 1'
#
loop_
_entity.id
_entity.type
_entity.pdbx_description
1 polymer ?
#
loop_
_entity_poly.entity_id
_entity_poly.type
_entity_poly.pdbx_seq_one_letter_code
_entity_poly.pdbx_strand_id
1 'polypeptide(L)'
;EAAVPLQSGPCEPCPAQASTDGCKKEYLVVNRPGTWYDANAECKRLGQRLVTINNSEEWDQVQRALIHPDPESNGFWTAGICINSGSFVWASTWEPFNFTSWRDGESGYRGKIQCVAIG
;
A
#
# COMPACT_ATOMS: atom_id res chain seq x y z
N GLU A 1 -16.03 -20.86 27.84
CA GLU A 1 -16.03 -19.40 27.62
C GLU A 1 -14.61 -18.90 27.88
N ALA A 2 -13.98 -18.24 26.91
CA ALA A 2 -12.66 -17.63 27.10
C ALA A 2 -12.71 -16.23 26.50
N ALA A 3 -12.69 -15.23 27.37
CA ALA A 3 -12.59 -13.83 26.99
C ALA A 3 -11.18 -13.58 26.43
N VAL A 4 -11.10 -13.13 25.18
CA VAL A 4 -9.83 -12.72 24.56
C VAL A 4 -9.53 -11.30 25.04
N PRO A 5 -8.37 -11.05 25.68
CA PRO A 5 -8.03 -9.72 26.17
C PRO A 5 -7.81 -8.75 25.01
N LEU A 6 -8.38 -7.56 25.11
CA LEU A 6 -8.12 -6.42 24.23
C LEU A 6 -6.67 -5.96 24.48
N GLN A 7 -5.73 -6.46 23.69
CA GLN A 7 -4.33 -6.04 23.79
C GLN A 7 -4.18 -4.63 23.23
N SER A 8 -4.17 -3.65 24.13
CA SER A 8 -3.58 -2.33 23.91
C SER A 8 -2.06 -2.50 23.74
N GLY A 9 -1.59 -2.57 22.50
CA GLY A 9 -0.16 -2.62 22.15
C GLY A 9 0.10 -1.93 20.81
N PRO A 10 1.25 -1.24 20.64
CA PRO A 10 1.58 -0.56 19.39
C PRO A 10 1.65 -1.57 18.23
N CYS A 11 1.11 -1.18 17.07
CA CYS A 11 0.95 -2.03 15.89
C CYS A 11 2.27 -2.72 15.49
N GLU A 12 2.44 -3.99 15.87
CA GLU A 12 3.56 -4.82 15.42
C GLU A 12 3.34 -5.21 13.94
N PRO A 13 4.35 -5.05 13.06
CA PRO A 13 4.29 -5.59 11.71
C PRO A 13 4.18 -7.11 11.80
N CYS A 14 3.26 -7.69 11.02
CA CYS A 14 2.96 -9.12 11.04
C CYS A 14 4.27 -9.94 11.05
N PRO A 15 4.55 -10.74 12.08
CA PRO A 15 5.65 -11.68 12.02
C PRO A 15 5.34 -12.68 10.89
N ALA A 16 6.31 -12.96 10.03
CA ALA A 16 6.22 -13.87 8.88
C ALA A 16 5.95 -15.36 9.25
N GLN A 17 5.42 -15.60 10.44
CA GLN A 17 5.26 -16.89 11.11
C GLN A 17 3.98 -16.84 11.98
N ALA A 18 2.80 -16.63 11.37
CA ALA A 18 1.52 -16.78 12.08
C ALA A 18 0.54 -17.56 11.20
N SER A 19 -0.04 -18.60 11.80
CA SER A 19 -0.90 -19.63 11.21
C SER A 19 -1.84 -19.18 10.10
N THR A 20 -1.97 -20.06 9.13
CA THR A 20 -2.66 -20.00 7.83
C THR A 20 -4.18 -19.79 7.86
N ASP A 21 -4.76 -19.05 8.81
CA ASP A 21 -6.23 -18.84 8.83
C ASP A 21 -6.72 -17.46 9.34
N GLY A 22 -5.84 -16.46 9.55
CA GLY A 22 -6.30 -15.22 10.19
C GLY A 22 -5.64 -13.89 9.83
N CYS A 23 -4.61 -13.85 8.97
CA CYS A 23 -3.96 -12.58 8.62
C CYS A 23 -4.52 -12.05 7.29
N LYS A 24 -5.78 -11.58 7.31
CA LYS A 24 -6.38 -10.92 6.15
C LYS A 24 -5.85 -9.48 6.09
N LYS A 25 -5.22 -9.12 4.97
CA LYS A 25 -4.84 -7.73 4.71
C LYS A 25 -6.13 -6.91 4.56
N GLU A 26 -6.32 -5.93 5.44
CA GLU A 26 -7.39 -4.95 5.32
C GLU A 26 -6.85 -3.70 4.61
N TYR A 27 -7.64 -3.17 3.68
CA TYR A 27 -7.26 -1.98 2.90
C TYR A 27 -8.16 -0.83 3.29
N LEU A 28 -7.55 0.27 3.72
CA LEU A 28 -8.23 1.52 4.01
C LEU A 28 -7.92 2.53 2.91
N VAL A 29 -8.96 3.04 2.27
CA VAL A 29 -8.84 4.09 1.26
C VAL A 29 -9.06 5.43 1.94
N VAL A 30 -8.05 6.30 1.90
CA VAL A 30 -8.11 7.64 2.46
C VAL A 30 -8.25 8.64 1.31
N ASN A 31 -9.45 9.21 1.14
CA ASN A 31 -9.71 10.24 0.13
C ASN A 31 -9.29 11.62 0.64
N ARG A 32 -7.97 11.88 0.70
CA ARG A 32 -7.41 13.18 1.07
C ARG A 32 -6.40 13.65 0.02
N PRO A 33 -6.56 14.87 -0.52
CA PRO A 33 -5.57 15.44 -1.42
C PRO A 33 -4.28 15.75 -0.65
N GLY A 34 -3.15 15.39 -1.24
CA GLY A 34 -1.84 15.58 -0.62
C GLY A 34 -0.73 14.94 -1.43
N THR A 35 0.50 15.16 -1.00
CA THR A 35 1.68 14.50 -1.59
C THR A 35 1.77 13.05 -1.11
N TRP A 36 2.60 12.25 -1.78
CA TRP A 36 2.91 10.89 -1.33
C TRP A 36 3.43 10.86 0.12
N TYR A 37 4.21 11.88 0.51
CA TYR A 37 4.71 12.00 1.87
C TYR A 37 3.58 12.24 2.88
N ASP A 38 2.60 13.08 2.54
CA ASP A 38 1.43 13.33 3.39
C ASP A 38 0.59 12.06 3.53
N ALA A 39 0.36 11.33 2.43
CA ALA A 39 -0.36 10.06 2.46
C ALA A 39 0.37 9.02 3.34
N ASN A 40 1.70 8.92 3.20
CA ASN A 40 2.52 8.04 4.04
C ASN A 40 2.46 8.44 5.53
N ALA A 41 2.52 9.74 5.82
CA ALA A 41 2.43 10.25 7.18
C ALA A 41 1.05 9.99 7.78
N GLU A 42 -0.03 10.16 7.03
CA GLU A 42 -1.40 9.89 7.47
C GLU A 42 -1.63 8.40 7.73
N CYS A 43 -1.18 7.52 6.83
CA CYS A 43 -1.22 6.07 7.06
C CYS A 43 -0.49 5.71 8.36
N LYS A 44 0.73 6.24 8.55
CA LYS A 44 1.51 6.03 9.78
C LYS A 44 0.81 6.58 11.02
N ARG A 45 0.15 7.74 10.93
CA ARG A 45 -0.62 8.34 12.03
C ARG A 45 -1.79 7.45 12.46
N LEU A 46 -2.39 6.73 11.52
CA LEU A 46 -3.44 5.75 11.76
C LEU A 46 -2.92 4.38 12.24
N GLY A 47 -1.60 4.22 12.44
CA GLY A 47 -0.98 2.94 12.76
C GLY A 47 -0.93 1.97 11.58
N GLN A 48 -1.21 2.46 10.38
CA GLN A 48 -1.23 1.72 9.12
C GLN A 48 -0.01 2.09 8.26
N ARG A 49 0.10 1.47 7.08
CA ARG A 49 1.16 1.77 6.10
C ARG A 49 0.54 1.92 4.72
N LEU A 50 1.24 2.60 3.83
CA LEU A 50 0.85 2.64 2.42
C LEU A 50 0.84 1.21 1.85
N VAL A 51 -0.12 0.97 0.96
CA VAL A 51 -0.38 -0.35 0.39
C VAL A 51 0.81 -0.86 -0.43
N THR A 52 1.13 -2.14 -0.25
CA THR A 52 2.07 -2.90 -1.10
C THR A 52 1.29 -3.96 -1.84
N ILE A 53 1.68 -4.24 -3.08
CA ILE A 53 0.98 -5.19 -3.94
C ILE A 53 1.99 -6.19 -4.46
N ASN A 54 1.86 -7.44 -4.02
CA ASN A 54 2.85 -8.47 -4.31
C ASN A 54 2.32 -9.57 -5.24
N ASN A 55 1.00 -9.59 -5.51
CA ASN A 55 0.34 -10.58 -6.35
C ASN A 55 -0.97 -10.01 -6.92
N SER A 56 -1.56 -10.75 -7.86
CA SER A 56 -2.81 -10.37 -8.52
C SER A 56 -4.03 -10.39 -7.59
N GLU A 57 -4.03 -11.22 -6.55
CA GLU A 57 -5.12 -11.28 -5.57
C GLU A 57 -5.15 -10.01 -4.70
N GLU A 58 -3.98 -9.53 -4.26
CA GLU A 58 -3.83 -8.24 -3.58
C GLU A 58 -4.24 -7.09 -4.50
N TRP A 59 -3.84 -7.14 -5.77
CA TRP A 59 -4.25 -6.14 -6.76
C TRP A 59 -5.78 -6.08 -6.88
N ASP A 60 -6.45 -7.22 -7.01
CA ASP A 60 -7.91 -7.26 -7.13
C ASP A 60 -8.61 -6.77 -5.85
N GLN A 61 -8.09 -7.12 -4.68
CA GLN A 61 -8.61 -6.60 -3.40
C GLN A 61 -8.44 -5.08 -3.28
N VAL A 62 -7.31 -4.53 -3.68
CA VAL A 62 -7.08 -3.08 -3.73
C VAL A 62 -8.03 -2.42 -4.73
N GLN A 63 -8.18 -2.97 -5.93
CA GLN A 63 -9.13 -2.48 -6.92
C GLN A 63 -10.56 -2.47 -6.36
N ARG A 64 -11.01 -3.54 -5.70
CA ARG A 64 -12.32 -3.58 -5.05
C ARG A 64 -12.48 -2.50 -3.97
N ALA A 65 -11.44 -2.25 -3.16
CA ALA A 65 -11.46 -1.17 -2.18
C ALA A 65 -11.52 0.21 -2.86
N LEU A 66 -10.96 0.32 -4.07
CA LEU A 66 -10.93 1.51 -4.92
C LEU A 66 -12.15 1.67 -5.85
N ILE A 67 -13.16 0.80 -5.81
CA ILE A 67 -14.40 0.95 -6.60
C ILE A 67 -15.39 1.94 -5.95
N HIS A 68 -15.33 2.12 -4.63
CA HIS A 68 -16.19 3.02 -3.87
C HIS A 68 -15.69 4.46 -3.58
N PRO A 69 -14.40 4.81 -3.71
CA PRO A 69 -13.99 6.18 -3.57
C PRO A 69 -14.49 7.02 -4.74
N ASP A 70 -14.71 8.29 -4.41
CA ASP A 70 -15.18 9.34 -5.28
C ASP A 70 -14.63 9.25 -6.72
N PRO A 71 -15.50 9.24 -7.76
CA PRO A 71 -15.08 9.14 -9.16
C PRO A 71 -14.24 10.33 -9.64
N GLU A 72 -14.16 11.42 -8.87
CA GLU A 72 -13.27 12.56 -9.13
C GLU A 72 -11.86 12.39 -8.52
N SER A 73 -11.58 11.27 -7.85
CA SER A 73 -10.25 10.98 -7.31
C SER A 73 -9.22 10.82 -8.43
N ASN A 74 -8.19 11.66 -8.41
CA ASN A 74 -7.10 11.69 -9.40
C ASN A 74 -6.07 10.55 -9.20
N GLY A 75 -6.45 9.50 -8.46
CA GLY A 75 -5.63 8.36 -8.05
C GLY A 75 -5.23 8.38 -6.57
N PHE A 76 -4.88 7.20 -6.06
CA PHE A 76 -4.48 6.93 -4.68
C PHE A 76 -3.01 6.56 -4.59
N TRP A 77 -2.31 7.15 -3.63
CA TRP A 77 -0.90 6.84 -3.40
C TRP A 77 -0.71 5.42 -2.87
N THR A 78 0.32 4.74 -3.38
CA THR A 78 0.76 3.43 -2.89
C THR A 78 2.12 3.55 -2.20
N ALA A 79 2.63 2.49 -1.57
CA ALA A 79 3.97 2.51 -1.02
C ALA A 79 5.07 2.48 -2.11
N GLY A 80 4.68 2.38 -3.37
CA GLY A 80 5.58 2.22 -4.48
C GLY A 80 6.41 3.46 -4.75
N ILE A 81 7.72 3.28 -4.85
CA ILE A 81 8.65 4.32 -5.27
C ILE A 81 9.63 3.77 -6.30
N CYS A 82 9.93 4.55 -7.33
CA CYS A 82 11.07 4.33 -8.20
C CYS A 82 12.25 5.07 -7.59
N ILE A 83 13.30 4.35 -7.21
CA ILE A 83 14.55 4.97 -6.73
C ILE A 83 15.41 5.43 -7.91
N ASN A 84 16.42 6.26 -7.64
CA ASN A 84 17.23 6.92 -8.67
C ASN A 84 18.05 5.95 -9.56
N SER A 85 18.07 4.66 -9.24
CA SER A 85 18.61 3.59 -10.08
C SER A 85 17.64 3.06 -11.14
N GLY A 86 16.40 3.58 -11.18
CA GLY A 86 15.32 3.06 -12.02
C GLY A 86 14.65 1.80 -11.46
N SER A 87 14.95 1.43 -10.22
CA SER A 87 14.36 0.25 -9.56
C SER A 87 13.09 0.63 -8.81
N PHE A 88 12.03 -0.17 -8.96
CA PHE A 88 10.79 0.02 -8.22
C PHE A 88 10.80 -0.82 -6.94
N VAL A 89 10.57 -0.16 -5.81
CA VAL A 89 10.56 -0.77 -4.48
C VAL A 89 9.37 -0.27 -3.67
N TRP A 90 8.89 -1.11 -2.76
CA TRP A 90 7.86 -0.75 -1.80
C TRP A 90 8.49 -0.04 -0.60
N ALA A 91 8.30 1.26 -0.43
CA ALA A 91 8.88 2.04 0.68
C ALA A 91 8.47 1.53 2.08
N SER A 92 7.37 0.78 2.18
CA SER A 92 6.90 0.18 3.43
C SER A 92 7.70 -1.04 3.87
N THR A 93 8.22 -1.84 2.93
CA THR A 93 8.95 -3.11 3.20
C THR A 93 10.37 -3.11 2.65
N TRP A 94 10.72 -2.14 1.81
CA TRP A 94 11.93 -2.07 0.99
C TRP A 94 12.11 -3.24 0.03
N GLU A 95 11.04 -3.97 -0.25
CA GLU A 95 11.07 -5.09 -1.19
C GLU A 95 10.93 -4.58 -2.63
N PRO A 96 11.63 -5.22 -3.59
CA PRO A 96 11.45 -4.92 -5.00
C PRO A 96 10.03 -5.28 -5.46
N PHE A 97 9.55 -4.59 -6.49
CA PHE A 97 8.27 -4.90 -7.11
C PHE A 97 8.28 -6.31 -7.70
N ASN A 98 7.48 -7.21 -7.12
CA ASN A 98 7.30 -8.57 -7.64
C ASN A 98 6.09 -8.70 -8.58
N PHE A 99 5.13 -7.78 -8.44
CA PHE A 99 3.96 -7.68 -9.28
C PHE A 99 3.75 -6.23 -9.71
N THR A 100 3.46 -6.03 -10.99
CA THR A 100 3.24 -4.70 -11.56
C THR A 100 2.09 -4.70 -12.54
N SER A 101 1.14 -3.79 -12.35
CA SER A 101 0.05 -3.51 -13.30
C SER A 101 0.17 -2.06 -13.77
N TRP A 102 1.15 -1.81 -14.63
CA TRP A 102 1.40 -0.47 -15.18
C TRP A 102 0.39 -0.15 -16.28
N ARG A 103 -0.09 1.09 -16.33
CA ARG A 103 -0.72 1.63 -17.53
C ARG A 103 0.33 1.82 -18.62
N ASP A 104 -0.08 1.77 -19.88
CA ASP A 104 0.82 1.92 -21.03
C ASP A 104 1.72 3.15 -20.88
N GLY A 105 3.04 2.93 -20.80
CA GLY A 105 4.05 3.99 -20.69
C GLY A 105 4.39 4.49 -19.29
N GLU A 106 3.77 3.98 -18.22
CA GLU A 106 4.00 4.43 -16.82
C GLU A 106 5.18 3.73 -16.12
N SER A 107 5.70 2.63 -16.69
CA SER A 107 6.82 1.86 -16.11
C SER A 107 8.21 2.50 -16.32
N GLY A 108 8.29 3.66 -16.99
CA GLY A 108 9.55 4.29 -17.37
C GLY A 108 10.17 5.15 -16.27
N TYR A 109 11.45 4.88 -15.96
CA TYR A 109 12.26 5.76 -15.11
C TYR A 109 12.56 7.09 -15.84
N ARG A 110 12.21 8.21 -15.20
CA ARG A 110 12.38 9.56 -15.78
C ARG A 110 13.55 10.35 -15.19
N GLY A 111 14.58 9.66 -14.70
CA GLY A 111 15.79 10.32 -14.18
C GLY A 111 15.63 10.97 -12.79
N LYS A 112 14.58 10.61 -12.04
CA LYS A 112 14.31 11.10 -10.69
C LYS A 112 13.48 10.09 -9.90
N ILE A 113 13.45 10.23 -8.57
CA ILE A 113 12.55 9.44 -7.73
C ILE A 113 11.10 9.68 -8.16
N GLN A 114 10.35 8.62 -8.40
CA GLN A 114 8.94 8.67 -8.78
C GLN A 114 8.11 7.96 -7.72
N CYS A 115 6.95 8.53 -7.37
CA CYS A 115 6.00 7.91 -6.45
C CYS A 115 4.89 7.25 -7.27
N VAL A 116 4.47 6.05 -6.88
CA VAL A 116 3.49 5.24 -7.61
C VAL A 116 2.10 5.46 -7.01
N ALA A 117 1.15 5.79 -7.88
CA ALA A 117 -0.27 5.89 -7.55
C ALA A 117 -1.09 4.90 -8.39
N ILE A 118 -2.26 4.51 -7.88
CA ILE A 118 -3.25 3.69 -8.57
C ILE A 118 -4.49 4.54 -8.81
N GLY A 119 -5.04 4.51 -10.01
CA GLY A 119 -6.32 5.12 -10.35
C GLY A 119 -6.87 4.50 -11.61
#